data_AF-A0AAV6XF01-F1
#
_entry.id   AF-A0AAV6XF01-F1
#
_cell.length_a   1.000
_cell.length_b   1.000
_cell.length_c   1.000
_cell.angle_alpha   90.00
_cell.angle_beta   90.00
_cell.angle_gamma   90.00
#
_symmetry.space_group_name_H-M   'P 1'
#
loop_
_entity.id
_entity.type
_entity.pdbx_description
1 polymer ?
#
loop_
_entity_poly.entity_id
_entity_poly.type
_entity_poly.pdbx_seq_one_letter_code
_entity_poly.pdbx_strand_id
1 'polypeptide(L)'
;MFPQDVLLFKLNEAVLVCALSACAHLGSLDQGNWIHSHIGSSIFYNMESLWGVVPKIEHHGCYVDLLGRAGYLAKAFGLVKSMPVNPDVVIWRALLSACRIHRNLNFRERIINHLELIGPRSCVGGDVLLSNLYASLGKWKKVDLIRKIMGKRTNQSDIGCSCIEVNGIVHEFRIADVLHIEIAQIRQKLSEILKRARLVGY
;
A
#
# COMPACT_ATOMS: atom_id res chain seq x y z
N MET A 1 -6.88 -40.57 2.44
CA MET A 1 -6.96 -40.42 3.90
C MET A 1 -5.74 -39.63 4.31
N PHE A 2 -5.86 -38.33 4.58
CA PHE A 2 -4.72 -37.53 5.03
C PHE A 2 -4.40 -37.90 6.50
N PRO A 3 -3.12 -38.02 6.89
CA PRO A 3 -2.74 -38.45 8.23
C PRO A 3 -3.26 -37.47 9.30
N GLN A 4 -3.73 -38.01 10.43
CA GLN A 4 -4.26 -37.25 11.57
C GLN A 4 -3.21 -36.37 12.28
N ASP A 5 -1.93 -36.45 11.89
CA ASP A 5 -0.82 -35.72 12.50
C ASP A 5 -0.68 -34.25 12.02
N VAL A 6 -1.51 -33.80 11.07
CA VAL A 6 -1.48 -32.40 10.57
C VAL A 6 -2.24 -31.43 11.50
N LEU A 7 -2.92 -31.93 12.54
CA LEU A 7 -3.72 -31.12 13.47
C LEU A 7 -2.91 -30.30 14.50
N LEU A 8 -1.57 -30.33 14.46
CA LEU A 8 -0.70 -29.61 15.40
C LEU A 8 -0.13 -28.28 14.86
N PHE A 9 -0.50 -27.86 13.64
CA PHE A 9 -0.12 -26.53 13.16
C PHE A 9 -1.23 -25.52 13.48
N LYS A 10 -1.05 -24.76 14.57
CA LYS A 10 -1.87 -23.56 14.81
C LYS A 10 -1.57 -22.58 13.69
N LEU A 11 -2.50 -22.43 12.73
CA LEU A 11 -2.36 -21.41 11.70
C LEU A 11 -2.18 -20.06 12.38
N ASN A 12 -1.16 -19.34 11.94
CA ASN A 12 -0.92 -17.98 12.36
C ASN A 12 -1.19 -17.03 11.19
N GLU A 13 -1.22 -15.75 11.52
CA GLU A 13 -1.50 -14.66 10.60
C GLU A 13 -0.62 -14.70 9.33
N ALA A 14 0.67 -14.95 9.49
CA ALA A 14 1.62 -14.92 8.39
C ALA A 14 1.35 -16.01 7.34
N VAL A 15 1.03 -17.22 7.79
CA VAL A 15 0.70 -18.35 6.90
C VAL A 15 -0.49 -18.01 6.00
N LEU A 16 -1.51 -17.37 6.58
CA LEU A 16 -2.74 -17.00 5.88
C LEU A 16 -2.51 -15.88 4.85
N VAL A 17 -1.73 -14.86 5.22
CA VAL A 17 -1.30 -13.80 4.30
C VAL A 17 -0.51 -14.39 3.13
N CYS A 18 0.45 -15.28 3.40
CA CYS A 18 1.22 -15.96 2.37
C CYS A 18 0.33 -16.80 1.45
N ALA A 19 -0.61 -17.57 2.00
CA ALA A 19 -1.51 -18.41 1.23
C ALA A 19 -2.46 -17.58 0.35
N LEU A 20 -3.03 -16.49 0.87
CA LEU A 20 -3.86 -15.57 0.09
C LEU A 20 -3.06 -14.86 -1.00
N SER A 21 -1.85 -14.43 -0.71
CA SER A 21 -0.94 -13.84 -1.69
C SER A 21 -0.62 -14.82 -2.82
N ALA A 22 -0.31 -16.08 -2.49
CA ALA A 22 -0.12 -17.13 -3.49
C ALA A 22 -1.39 -17.33 -4.34
N CYS A 23 -2.57 -17.35 -3.73
CA CYS A 23 -3.84 -17.42 -4.48
C CYS A 23 -4.01 -16.23 -5.43
N ALA A 24 -3.67 -15.00 -4.99
CA ALA A 24 -3.74 -13.80 -5.82
C ALA A 24 -2.81 -13.89 -7.05
N HIS A 25 -1.59 -14.39 -6.85
CA HIS A 25 -0.62 -14.60 -7.92
C HIS A 25 -1.02 -15.71 -8.90
N LEU A 26 -1.63 -16.79 -8.40
CA LEU A 26 -2.08 -17.93 -9.20
C LEU A 26 -3.46 -17.73 -9.84
N GLY A 27 -4.21 -16.70 -9.43
CA GLY A 27 -5.61 -16.52 -9.83
C GLY A 27 -6.56 -17.56 -9.23
N SER A 28 -6.14 -18.23 -8.15
CA SER A 28 -6.87 -19.30 -7.47
C SER A 28 -7.98 -18.74 -6.58
N LEU A 29 -9.05 -18.25 -7.21
CA LEU A 29 -10.14 -17.56 -6.53
C LEU A 29 -10.89 -18.45 -5.55
N ASP A 30 -11.13 -19.71 -5.90
CA ASP A 30 -11.88 -20.65 -5.07
C ASP A 30 -11.15 -20.93 -3.75
N GLN A 31 -9.85 -21.21 -3.83
CA GLN A 31 -8.99 -21.43 -2.67
C GLN A 31 -8.89 -20.16 -1.82
N GLY A 32 -8.71 -18.99 -2.44
CA GLY A 32 -8.64 -17.74 -1.69
C GLY A 32 -9.96 -17.36 -1.01
N ASN A 33 -11.11 -17.60 -1.66
CA ASN A 33 -12.42 -17.45 -1.03
C ASN A 33 -12.58 -18.42 0.15
N TRP A 34 -12.17 -19.68 -0.03
CA TRP A 34 -12.21 -20.68 1.04
C TRP A 34 -11.36 -20.24 2.23
N ILE A 35 -10.11 -19.83 2.01
CA ILE A 35 -9.23 -19.31 3.06
C ILE A 35 -9.91 -18.11 3.75
N HIS A 36 -10.35 -17.10 3.00
CA HIS A 36 -10.95 -15.89 3.58
C HIS A 36 -12.17 -16.18 4.45
N SER A 37 -13.04 -17.10 4.04
CA SER A 37 -14.24 -17.47 4.82
C SER A 37 -13.93 -18.17 6.14
N HIS A 38 -12.75 -18.79 6.30
CA HIS A 38 -12.38 -19.54 7.51
C HIS A 38 -11.48 -18.77 8.48
N ILE A 39 -10.92 -17.62 8.08
CA ILE A 39 -10.06 -16.79 8.94
C ILE A 39 -10.87 -16.15 10.07
N GLY A 40 -12.13 -15.76 9.87
CA GLY A 40 -12.99 -15.25 10.94
C GLY A 40 -13.42 -13.79 10.74
N SER A 41 -14.68 -13.55 11.09
CA SER A 41 -15.41 -12.30 10.85
C SER A 41 -15.55 -11.96 9.38
N SER A 42 -16.28 -12.83 8.68
CA SER A 42 -16.80 -12.41 7.39
C SER A 42 -18.02 -11.52 7.64
N ILE A 43 -17.92 -10.28 7.17
CA ILE A 43 -19.03 -9.31 7.11
C ILE A 43 -20.13 -9.82 6.14
N PHE A 44 -19.86 -10.89 5.39
CA PHE A 44 -20.69 -11.42 4.31
C PHE A 44 -21.34 -12.77 4.59
N TYR A 45 -20.88 -13.50 5.61
CA TYR A 45 -21.26 -14.86 6.00
C TYR A 45 -21.08 -14.99 7.51
N ASN A 46 -22.18 -15.10 8.25
CA ASN A 46 -22.22 -15.33 9.70
C ASN A 46 -21.62 -16.69 10.08
N MET A 47 -20.33 -16.90 9.86
CA MET A 47 -19.61 -18.12 10.20
C MET A 47 -18.64 -17.80 11.35
N GLU A 48 -18.66 -18.64 12.39
CA GLU A 48 -17.66 -18.58 13.44
C GLU A 48 -16.27 -18.84 12.85
N SER A 49 -15.26 -18.11 13.33
CA SER A 49 -13.87 -18.29 12.88
C SER A 49 -13.41 -19.72 13.19
N LEU A 50 -13.09 -20.51 12.16
CA LEU A 50 -12.63 -21.88 12.37
C LEU A 50 -11.19 -21.90 12.92
N TRP A 51 -10.40 -20.86 12.64
CA TRP A 51 -8.98 -20.77 13.01
C TRP A 51 -8.71 -19.82 14.18
N GLY A 52 -9.72 -19.08 14.65
CA GLY A 52 -9.59 -18.10 15.73
C GLY A 52 -8.61 -16.96 15.41
N VAL A 53 -8.36 -16.66 14.13
CA VAL A 53 -7.43 -15.62 13.70
C VAL A 53 -8.19 -14.32 13.42
N VAL A 54 -7.76 -13.21 14.01
CA VAL A 54 -8.36 -11.91 13.68
C VAL A 54 -7.72 -11.38 12.38
N PRO A 55 -8.50 -11.09 11.33
CA PRO A 55 -7.96 -10.49 10.11
C PRO A 55 -7.29 -9.14 10.41
N LYS A 56 -6.11 -8.93 9.82
CA LYS A 56 -5.40 -7.65 9.82
C LYS A 56 -5.40 -7.01 8.45
N ILE A 57 -4.84 -5.81 8.35
CA ILE A 57 -4.84 -5.02 7.10
C ILE A 57 -4.15 -5.77 5.95
N GLU A 58 -3.10 -6.54 6.24
CA GLU A 58 -2.33 -7.36 5.31
C GLU A 58 -3.20 -8.46 4.68
N HIS A 59 -4.05 -9.10 5.48
CA HIS A 59 -5.01 -10.09 5.01
C HIS A 59 -6.03 -9.49 4.05
N HIS A 60 -6.62 -8.35 4.43
CA HIS A 60 -7.55 -7.64 3.57
C HIS A 60 -6.88 -7.22 2.28
N GLY A 61 -5.63 -6.72 2.33
CA GLY A 61 -4.87 -6.35 1.15
C GLY A 61 -4.65 -7.51 0.17
N CYS A 62 -4.26 -8.69 0.68
CA CYS A 62 -4.08 -9.87 -0.17
C CYS A 62 -5.40 -10.32 -0.82
N TYR A 63 -6.50 -10.28 -0.06
CA TYR A 63 -7.80 -10.68 -0.61
C TYR A 63 -8.38 -9.66 -1.59
N VAL A 64 -8.14 -8.36 -1.37
CA VAL A 64 -8.44 -7.30 -2.35
C VAL A 64 -7.64 -7.48 -3.63
N ASP A 65 -6.35 -7.81 -3.54
CA ASP A 65 -5.49 -8.07 -4.70
C ASP A 65 -5.99 -9.29 -5.49
N LEU A 66 -6.35 -10.39 -4.80
CA LEU A 66 -6.96 -11.57 -5.43
C LEU A 66 -8.25 -11.20 -6.19
N LEU A 67 -9.21 -10.56 -5.52
CA LEU A 67 -10.48 -10.19 -6.13
C LEU A 67 -10.28 -9.23 -7.31
N GLY A 68 -9.38 -8.26 -7.14
CA GLY A 68 -9.06 -7.28 -8.16
C GLY A 68 -8.46 -7.92 -9.41
N ARG A 69 -7.43 -8.76 -9.24
CA ARG A 69 -6.79 -9.47 -10.37
C ARG A 69 -7.77 -10.39 -11.09
N ALA A 70 -8.66 -11.05 -10.35
CA ALA A 70 -9.71 -11.90 -10.92
C ALA A 70 -10.86 -11.12 -11.60
N GLY A 71 -10.86 -9.78 -11.56
CA GLY A 71 -11.85 -8.94 -12.26
C GLY A 71 -13.08 -8.58 -11.43
N TYR A 72 -13.15 -9.04 -10.17
CA TYR A 72 -14.25 -8.75 -9.25
C TYR A 72 -14.09 -7.37 -8.58
N LEU A 73 -13.86 -6.33 -9.37
CA LEU A 73 -13.59 -4.96 -8.90
C LEU A 73 -14.66 -4.44 -7.93
N ALA A 74 -15.94 -4.69 -8.24
CA ALA A 74 -17.05 -4.29 -7.39
C ALA A 74 -17.01 -4.97 -6.01
N LYS A 75 -16.69 -6.27 -5.96
CA LYS A 75 -16.55 -7.04 -4.71
C LYS A 75 -15.33 -6.58 -3.93
N ALA A 76 -14.20 -6.38 -4.60
CA ALA A 76 -12.97 -5.87 -4.00
C ALA A 76 -13.19 -4.48 -3.36
N PHE A 77 -13.85 -3.57 -4.06
CA PHE A 77 -14.16 -2.25 -3.51
C PHE A 77 -15.22 -2.28 -2.41
N GLY A 78 -16.20 -3.20 -2.52
CA GLY A 78 -17.15 -3.48 -1.44
C GLY A 78 -16.45 -3.86 -0.15
N LEU A 79 -15.50 -4.80 -0.24
CA LEU A 79 -14.66 -5.24 0.87
C LEU A 79 -13.88 -4.08 1.48
N VAL A 80 -13.18 -3.28 0.66
CA VAL A 80 -12.39 -2.13 1.13
C VAL A 80 -13.25 -1.14 1.94
N LYS A 81 -14.49 -0.90 1.53
CA LYS A 81 -15.41 -0.01 2.25
C LYS A 81 -15.96 -0.63 3.54
N SER A 82 -16.03 -1.96 3.62
CA SER A 82 -16.54 -2.65 4.81
C SER A 82 -15.44 -2.99 5.81
N MET A 83 -14.17 -2.74 5.50
CA MET A 83 -13.07 -3.07 6.40
C MET A 83 -13.25 -2.41 7.78
N PRO A 84 -12.99 -3.13 8.88
CA PRO A 84 -13.06 -2.56 10.23
C PRO A 84 -11.91 -1.59 10.53
N VAL A 85 -10.92 -1.54 9.64
CA VAL A 85 -9.73 -0.68 9.71
C VAL A 85 -9.63 0.18 8.45
N ASN A 86 -9.07 1.39 8.60
CA ASN A 86 -8.87 2.27 7.46
C ASN A 86 -7.93 1.63 6.42
N PRO A 87 -8.35 1.52 5.15
CA PRO A 87 -7.49 0.95 4.11
C PRO A 87 -6.27 1.84 3.87
N ASP A 88 -5.09 1.23 3.79
CA ASP A 88 -3.85 1.93 3.52
C ASP A 88 -3.63 2.17 2.01
N VAL A 89 -2.55 2.89 1.69
CA VAL A 89 -2.15 3.19 0.32
C VAL A 89 -1.89 1.92 -0.52
N VAL A 90 -1.48 0.81 0.10
CA VAL A 90 -1.18 -0.44 -0.59
C VAL A 90 -2.47 -1.08 -1.10
N ILE A 91 -3.51 -1.13 -0.27
CA ILE A 91 -4.83 -1.65 -0.65
C ILE A 91 -5.44 -0.84 -1.79
N TRP A 92 -5.39 0.49 -1.70
CA TRP A 92 -5.87 1.35 -2.79
C TRP A 92 -5.09 1.12 -4.09
N ARG A 93 -3.76 0.99 -4.00
CA ARG A 93 -2.92 0.67 -5.16
C ARG A 93 -3.28 -0.68 -5.79
N ALA A 94 -3.60 -1.70 -5.00
CA ALA A 94 -4.05 -3.00 -5.50
C ALA A 94 -5.34 -2.86 -6.34
N LEU A 95 -6.35 -2.17 -5.81
CA LEU A 95 -7.60 -1.89 -6.56
C LEU A 95 -7.35 -1.14 -7.87
N LEU A 96 -6.45 -0.16 -7.86
CA LEU A 96 -6.14 0.65 -9.03
C LEU A 96 -5.34 -0.11 -10.08
N SER A 97 -4.42 -0.97 -9.62
CA SER A 97 -3.71 -1.92 -10.47
C SER A 97 -4.70 -2.86 -11.16
N ALA A 98 -5.68 -3.39 -10.42
CA ALA A 98 -6.75 -4.20 -10.97
C ALA A 98 -7.59 -3.43 -12.01
N CYS A 99 -7.96 -2.17 -11.74
CA CYS A 99 -8.65 -1.34 -12.74
C CYS A 99 -7.83 -1.16 -14.02
N ARG A 100 -6.49 -1.06 -13.90
CA ARG A 100 -5.58 -0.98 -15.06
C ARG A 100 -5.55 -2.29 -15.85
N ILE A 101 -5.40 -3.43 -15.16
CA ILE A 101 -5.39 -4.77 -15.77
C ILE A 101 -6.66 -4.98 -16.59
N HIS A 102 -7.81 -4.63 -16.02
CA HIS A 102 -9.13 -4.81 -16.63
C HIS A 102 -9.59 -3.63 -17.50
N ARG A 103 -8.71 -2.64 -17.75
CA ARG A 103 -8.99 -1.43 -18.54
C ARG A 103 -10.29 -0.70 -18.13
N ASN A 104 -10.65 -0.77 -16.84
CA ASN A 104 -11.91 -0.25 -16.33
C ASN A 104 -11.73 1.17 -15.77
N LEU A 105 -11.76 2.16 -16.67
CA LEU A 105 -11.62 3.57 -16.32
C LEU A 105 -12.77 4.08 -15.44
N ASN A 106 -13.99 3.62 -15.69
CA ASN A 106 -15.17 3.99 -14.89
C ASN A 106 -14.97 3.60 -13.42
N PHE A 107 -14.44 2.41 -13.16
CA PHE A 107 -14.19 1.96 -11.80
C PHE A 107 -13.04 2.75 -11.13
N ARG A 108 -12.02 3.12 -11.90
CA ARG A 108 -10.97 4.03 -11.41
C ARG A 108 -11.54 5.38 -10.98
N GLU A 109 -12.46 5.97 -11.76
CA GLU A 109 -13.11 7.22 -11.38
C GLU A 109 -13.96 7.08 -10.11
N ARG A 110 -14.68 5.96 -9.94
CA ARG A 110 -15.42 5.68 -8.69
C ARG A 110 -14.50 5.64 -7.47
N ILE A 111 -13.33 5.01 -7.58
CA ILE A 111 -12.33 4.98 -6.50
C ILE A 111 -11.85 6.39 -6.18
N ILE A 112 -11.53 7.20 -7.20
CA ILE A 112 -11.09 8.59 -7.02
C ILE A 112 -12.16 9.42 -6.32
N ASN A 113 -13.42 9.36 -6.77
CA ASN A 113 -14.51 10.11 -6.18
C ASN A 113 -14.73 9.71 -4.71
N HIS A 114 -14.55 8.43 -4.38
CA HIS A 114 -14.60 7.97 -3.00
C HIS A 114 -13.44 8.52 -2.16
N LEU A 115 -12.21 8.50 -2.69
CA LEU A 115 -11.04 9.07 -2.02
C LEU A 115 -11.16 10.59 -1.82
N GLU A 116 -11.82 11.30 -2.73
CA GLU A 116 -12.18 12.71 -2.52
C GLU A 116 -13.16 12.90 -1.37
N LEU A 117 -14.20 12.05 -1.30
CA LEU A 117 -15.25 12.13 -0.29
C LEU A 117 -14.71 11.88 1.13
N ILE A 118 -13.93 10.81 1.31
CA ILE A 118 -13.30 10.49 2.62
C ILE A 118 -12.11 11.41 2.92
N GLY A 119 -11.64 12.14 1.90
CA GLY A 119 -10.49 13.03 1.96
C GLY A 119 -9.15 12.29 1.92
N PRO A 120 -8.11 12.91 1.32
CA PRO A 120 -6.77 12.32 1.21
C PRO A 120 -6.02 12.19 2.55
N ARG A 121 -6.62 12.68 3.65
CA ARG A 121 -6.10 12.53 5.01
C ARG A 121 -6.56 11.26 5.71
N SER A 122 -7.46 10.49 5.09
CA SER A 122 -7.97 9.22 5.63
C SER A 122 -6.89 8.14 5.79
N CYS A 123 -5.79 8.23 5.03
CA CYS A 123 -4.64 7.34 5.16
C CYS A 123 -3.32 8.10 4.91
N VAL A 124 -2.23 7.61 5.52
CA VAL A 124 -0.88 8.13 5.29
C VAL A 124 -0.53 8.01 3.81
N GLY A 125 -0.04 9.09 3.21
CA GLY A 125 0.26 9.14 1.78
C GLY A 125 -0.98 9.23 0.87
N GLY A 126 -2.18 9.43 1.41
CA GLY A 126 -3.41 9.59 0.62
C GLY A 126 -3.37 10.80 -0.34
N ASP A 127 -2.71 11.90 0.04
CA ASP A 127 -2.50 13.04 -0.87
C ASP A 127 -1.65 12.64 -2.10
N VAL A 128 -0.57 11.89 -1.88
CA VAL A 128 0.30 11.37 -2.96
C VAL A 128 -0.48 10.43 -3.86
N LEU A 129 -1.25 9.51 -3.27
CA LEU A 129 -2.11 8.58 -3.99
C LEU A 129 -3.10 9.32 -4.88
N LEU A 130 -3.85 10.28 -4.33
CA LEU A 130 -4.85 11.06 -5.05
C LEU A 130 -4.21 11.93 -6.15
N SER A 131 -3.03 12.49 -5.91
CA SER A 131 -2.25 13.23 -6.91
C SER A 131 -1.88 12.34 -8.11
N ASN A 132 -1.32 11.15 -7.84
CA ASN A 132 -0.92 10.21 -8.89
C ASN A 132 -2.13 9.69 -9.68
N LEU A 133 -3.26 9.48 -9.01
CA LEU A 133 -4.52 9.13 -9.65
C LEU A 133 -4.98 10.18 -10.64
N TYR A 134 -4.93 11.45 -10.27
CA TYR A 134 -5.25 12.55 -11.18
C TYR A 134 -4.30 12.65 -12.36
N ALA A 135 -3.00 12.46 -12.14
CA ALA A 135 -2.02 12.42 -13.21
C ALA A 135 -2.37 11.29 -14.21
N SER A 136 -2.77 10.11 -13.71
CA SER A 136 -3.16 8.97 -14.56
C SER A 136 -4.41 9.21 -15.41
N LEU A 137 -5.25 10.19 -15.03
CA LEU A 137 -6.43 10.63 -15.78
C LEU A 137 -6.20 11.91 -16.59
N GLY A 138 -4.98 12.45 -16.61
CA GLY A 138 -4.68 13.73 -17.25
C GLY A 138 -5.32 14.95 -16.57
N LYS A 139 -5.82 14.82 -15.35
CA LYS A 139 -6.49 15.90 -14.59
C LYS A 139 -5.44 16.81 -13.90
N TRP A 140 -4.55 17.41 -14.68
CA TRP A 140 -3.39 18.18 -14.20
C TRP A 140 -3.74 19.35 -13.26
N LYS A 141 -4.87 20.05 -13.51
CA LYS A 141 -5.35 21.10 -12.59
C LYS A 141 -5.56 20.58 -11.16
N LYS A 142 -6.09 19.35 -11.01
CA LYS A 142 -6.27 18.72 -9.71
C LYS A 142 -4.94 18.23 -9.13
N VAL A 143 -4.00 17.76 -9.97
CA VAL A 143 -2.63 17.41 -9.54
C VAL A 143 -1.95 18.62 -8.89
N ASP A 144 -1.99 19.77 -9.55
CA ASP A 144 -1.37 21.01 -9.05
C ASP A 144 -2.01 21.48 -7.74
N LEU A 145 -3.33 21.37 -7.62
CA LEU A 145 -4.05 21.68 -6.39
C LEU A 145 -3.58 20.81 -5.22
N ILE A 146 -3.54 19.48 -5.42
CA ILE A 146 -3.11 18.55 -4.38
C ILE A 146 -1.63 18.80 -4.02
N ARG A 147 -0.76 19.03 -5.00
CA ARG A 147 0.67 19.33 -4.74
C ARG A 147 0.88 20.65 -3.99
N LYS A 148 0.11 21.69 -4.28
CA LYS A 148 0.13 22.95 -3.51
C LYS A 148 -0.30 22.73 -2.05
N ILE A 149 -1.35 21.93 -1.85
CA ILE A 149 -1.83 21.55 -0.52
C ILE A 149 -0.76 20.76 0.23
N MET A 150 -0.11 19.80 -0.44
CA MET A 150 1.01 19.02 0.12
C MET A 150 2.20 19.91 0.49
N GLY A 151 2.63 20.80 -0.41
CA GLY A 151 3.77 21.70 -0.20
C GLY A 151 3.61 22.62 1.01
N LYS A 152 2.40 23.13 1.24
CA LYS A 152 2.08 23.91 2.45
C LYS A 152 2.18 23.08 3.74
N ARG A 153 1.87 21.78 3.67
CA ARG A 153 1.91 20.85 4.81
C ARG A 153 3.29 20.29 5.08
N THR A 154 4.10 20.01 4.05
CA THR A 154 5.49 19.56 4.23
C THR A 154 6.35 20.61 4.92
N ASN A 155 5.98 21.89 4.84
CA ASN A 155 6.60 22.95 5.63
C ASN A 155 6.16 22.96 7.12
N GLN A 156 5.21 22.10 7.52
CA GLN A 156 4.61 22.01 8.86
C GLN A 156 4.61 20.59 9.47
N SER A 157 5.00 19.55 8.73
CA SER A 157 4.98 18.14 9.17
C SER A 157 6.39 17.59 9.27
N ASP A 158 6.62 16.64 10.18
CA ASP A 158 7.90 15.95 10.33
C ASP A 158 8.36 15.35 9.00
N ILE A 159 9.35 16.01 8.43
CA ILE A 159 9.98 15.65 7.16
C ILE A 159 10.63 14.29 7.35
N GLY A 160 10.52 13.40 6.36
CA GLY A 160 11.25 12.14 6.37
C GLY A 160 12.73 12.42 6.59
N CYS A 161 13.26 11.95 7.72
CA CYS A 161 14.65 12.13 8.10
C CYS A 161 15.36 10.77 8.13
N SER A 162 16.63 10.79 7.78
CA SER A 162 17.55 9.69 8.04
C SER A 162 18.67 10.26 8.91
N CYS A 163 19.11 9.51 9.91
CA CYS A 163 20.24 9.92 10.72
C CYS A 163 21.32 8.84 10.73
N ILE A 164 22.57 9.29 10.84
CA ILE A 164 23.72 8.43 11.08
C ILE A 164 24.49 8.98 12.28
N GLU A 165 25.11 8.11 13.05
CA GLU A 165 26.02 8.52 14.12
C GLU A 165 27.46 8.34 13.65
N VAL A 166 28.25 9.41 13.71
CA VAL A 166 29.68 9.39 13.40
C VAL A 166 30.43 10.02 14.56
N ASN A 167 31.33 9.27 15.19
CA ASN A 167 32.14 9.74 16.32
C ASN A 167 31.31 10.35 17.47
N GLY A 168 30.15 9.76 17.79
CA GLY A 168 29.25 10.25 18.85
C GLY A 168 28.38 11.44 18.46
N ILE A 169 28.44 11.91 17.22
CA ILE A 169 27.60 13.00 16.70
C ILE A 169 26.54 12.41 15.78
N VAL A 170 25.27 12.71 16.08
CA VAL A 170 24.14 12.33 15.23
C VAL A 170 23.97 13.37 14.13
N HIS A 171 24.20 12.94 12.90
CA HIS A 171 23.97 13.72 11.69
C HIS A 171 22.58 13.39 11.13
N GLU A 172 21.67 14.35 11.20
CA GLU A 172 20.31 14.23 10.66
C GLU A 172 20.26 14.80 9.23
N PHE A 173 19.65 14.05 8.31
CA PHE A 173 19.43 14.44 6.92
C PHE A 173 17.95 14.44 6.60
N ARG A 174 17.43 15.58 6.15
CA ARG A 174 16.01 15.73 5.80
C ARG A 174 15.78 15.74 4.27
N ILE A 175 14.56 15.48 3.84
CA ILE A 175 14.19 15.69 2.43
C ILE A 175 14.33 17.19 2.10
N ALA A 176 15.04 17.49 1.01
CA ALA A 176 15.39 18.85 0.58
C ALA A 176 16.27 19.64 1.58
N ASP A 177 17.03 18.94 2.41
CA ASP A 177 17.90 19.54 3.43
C ASP A 177 18.95 20.49 2.84
N VAL A 178 18.97 21.69 3.40
CA VAL A 178 19.94 22.76 3.16
C VAL A 178 20.58 23.27 4.46
N LEU A 179 20.17 22.72 5.61
CA LEU A 179 20.51 23.20 6.94
C LEU A 179 21.64 22.42 7.60
N HIS A 180 21.94 21.20 7.13
CA HIS A 180 23.08 20.44 7.63
C HIS A 180 24.39 21.23 7.41
N ILE A 181 25.18 21.44 8.47
CA ILE A 181 26.37 22.30 8.48
C ILE A 181 27.38 21.93 7.37
N GLU A 182 27.50 20.64 7.08
CA GLU A 182 28.42 20.10 6.07
C GLU A 182 27.73 19.73 4.74
N ILE A 183 26.50 20.17 4.49
CA ILE A 183 25.69 19.74 3.33
C ILE A 183 26.42 19.94 1.99
N ALA A 184 27.21 21.00 1.86
CA ALA A 184 27.98 21.29 0.65
C ALA A 184 29.05 20.21 0.39
N GLN A 185 29.80 19.82 1.43
CA GLN A 185 30.87 18.82 1.35
C GLN A 185 30.29 17.43 1.08
N ILE A 186 29.19 17.09 1.75
CA ILE A 186 28.48 15.82 1.55
C ILE A 186 27.96 15.71 0.11
N ARG A 187 27.32 16.77 -0.43
CA ARG A 187 26.86 16.79 -1.83
C ARG A 187 28.00 16.72 -2.82
N GLN A 188 29.13 17.37 -2.54
CA GLN A 188 30.33 17.27 -3.37
C GLN A 188 30.85 15.83 -3.40
N LYS A 189 30.94 15.17 -2.23
CA LYS A 189 31.41 13.79 -2.14
C LYS A 189 30.46 12.82 -2.83
N LEU A 190 29.15 12.98 -2.63
CA LEU A 190 28.13 12.21 -3.33
C LEU A 190 28.26 12.36 -4.86
N SER A 191 28.52 13.58 -5.34
CA SER A 191 28.73 13.83 -6.78
C SER A 191 29.98 13.14 -7.31
N GLU A 192 31.06 13.10 -6.54
CA GLU A 192 32.28 12.35 -6.88
C GLU A 192 32.01 10.85 -6.96
N ILE A 193 31.30 10.29 -5.98
CA ILE A 193 30.92 8.86 -5.93
C ILE A 193 30.03 8.51 -7.11
N LEU A 194 29.01 9.31 -7.41
CA LEU A 194 28.11 9.09 -8.54
C LEU A 194 28.84 9.14 -9.89
N LYS A 195 29.80 10.05 -10.05
CA LYS A 195 30.65 10.08 -11.25
C LYS A 195 31.47 8.81 -11.39
N ARG A 196 32.06 8.31 -10.29
CA ARG A 196 32.80 7.03 -10.31
C ARG A 196 31.89 5.85 -10.61
N ALA A 197 30.69 5.79 -10.01
CA ALA A 197 29.72 4.74 -10.25
C ALA A 197 29.33 4.62 -11.74
N ARG A 198 29.13 5.77 -12.41
CA ARG A 198 28.87 5.82 -13.86
C ARG A 198 30.01 5.27 -14.71
N LEU A 199 31.26 5.46 -14.30
CA LEU A 199 32.42 4.95 -15.03
C LEU A 199 32.53 3.41 -14.95
N VAL A 200 31.94 2.79 -13.93
CA VAL A 200 31.89 1.32 -13.77
C VAL A 200 30.54 0.72 -14.19
N GLY A 201 29.66 1.49 -14.84
CA GLY A 201 28.45 0.99 -15.48
C GLY A 201 27.17 1.03 -14.63
N TYR A 202 27.14 1.82 -13.56
CA TYR A 202 25.94 2.10 -12.76
C TYR A 202 25.31 3.47 -13.03
#